data_AF-C5IWM2-F1
#
_entry.id   AF-C5IWM2-F1
#
_cell.length_a   1.000
_cell.length_b   1.000
_cell.length_c   1.000
_cell.angle_alpha   90.00
_cell.angle_beta   90.00
_cell.angle_gamma   90.00
#
_symmetry.space_group_name_H-M   'P 1'
#
loop_
_entity.id
_entity.type
_entity.pdbx_description
1 polymer ?
#
loop_
_entity_poly.entity_id
_entity_poly.type
_entity_poly.pdbx_seq_one_letter_code
_entity_poly.pdbx_strand_id
1 'polypeptide(L)' 'DATLTPDNFFVMKIDSVKDISVMLNACYDVMHTDLPVSPYMCAGLGASFINIADHVTSKLAYRGKVGV' A
#
# COMPACT_ATOMS: atom_id res chain seq x y z
N ASP A 1 -18.93 33.18 -8.00
CA ASP A 1 -18.75 32.10 -8.99
C ASP A 1 -17.59 32.39 -9.89
N ALA A 2 -16.64 31.46 -9.98
CA ALA A 2 -15.58 31.51 -10.98
C ALA A 2 -16.17 31.09 -12.33
N THR A 3 -16.19 32.01 -13.29
CA THR A 3 -16.69 31.75 -14.64
C THR A 3 -15.69 30.88 -15.39
N LEU A 4 -16.08 29.65 -15.72
CA LEU A 4 -15.29 28.73 -16.53
C LEU A 4 -15.25 29.26 -17.98
N THR A 5 -14.06 29.62 -18.42
CA THR A 5 -13.76 30.18 -19.74
C THR A 5 -12.87 29.17 -20.48
N PRO A 6 -12.96 29.02 -21.81
CA PRO A 6 -12.22 28.00 -22.57
C PRO A 6 -10.70 27.99 -22.34
N ASP A 7 -10.15 29.14 -21.95
CA ASP A 7 -8.71 29.32 -21.71
C ASP A 7 -8.33 29.07 -20.24
N ASN A 8 -9.30 28.81 -19.37
CA ASN A 8 -9.14 28.73 -17.92
C ASN A 8 -9.25 27.29 -17.38
N PHE A 9 -9.48 26.29 -18.24
CA PHE A 9 -9.51 24.89 -17.85
C PHE A 9 -8.89 23.99 -18.91
N PHE A 10 -8.31 22.88 -18.47
CA PHE A 10 -7.92 21.78 -19.36
C PHE A 10 -8.72 20.54 -19.00
N VAL A 11 -9.11 19.77 -20.02
CA VAL A 11 -9.84 18.52 -19.84
C VAL A 11 -8.88 17.37 -20.05
N MET A 12 -8.75 16.50 -19.04
CA MET A 12 -7.93 15.29 -19.12
C MET A 12 -8.85 14.06 -19.08
N LYS A 13 -8.72 13.19 -20.08
CA LYS A 13 -9.43 11.90 -20.12
C LYS A 13 -8.58 10.83 -19.43
N ILE A 14 -9.16 10.10 -18.49
CA ILE A 14 -8.53 8.96 -17.84
C ILE A 14 -9.30 7.72 -18.26
N ASP A 15 -8.72 6.92 -19.16
CA ASP A 15 -9.41 5.75 -19.70
C ASP A 15 -9.48 4.59 -18.69
N SER A 16 -8.50 4.46 -17.80
CA SER A 16 -8.50 3.45 -16.75
C SER A 16 -7.59 3.83 -15.59
N VAL A 17 -7.96 3.37 -14.39
CA VAL A 17 -7.13 3.42 -13.18
C VAL A 17 -6.94 1.98 -12.72
N LYS A 18 -5.69 1.52 -12.66
CA LYS A 18 -5.35 0.17 -12.22
C LYS A 18 -4.47 0.24 -10.98
N ASP A 19 -4.90 -0.40 -9.91
CA ASP A 19 -4.11 -0.54 -8.68
C ASP A 19 -3.76 -2.02 -8.45
N ILE A 20 -2.47 -2.30 -8.30
CA ILE A 20 -1.95 -3.62 -7.98
C ILE A 20 -1.16 -3.49 -6.68
N SER A 21 -1.60 -4.17 -5.63
CA SER A 21 -0.87 -4.21 -4.36
C SER A 21 -0.35 -5.60 -4.07
N VAL A 22 0.90 -5.68 -3.63
CA VAL A 22 1.57 -6.91 -3.21
C VAL A 22 2.18 -6.73 -1.83
N MET A 23 2.06 -7.74 -0.97
CA MET A 23 2.61 -7.69 0.38
C MET A 23 3.11 -9.07 0.81
N LEU A 24 4.40 -9.16 1.12
CA LEU A 24 5.09 -10.31 1.66
C LEU A 24 5.23 -10.14 3.17
N ASN A 25 4.77 -11.11 3.96
CA ASN A 25 4.90 -11.10 5.42
C ASN A 25 5.81 -12.24 5.87
N ALA A 26 6.84 -11.94 6.64
CA ALA A 26 7.66 -12.89 7.37
C ALA A 26 7.21 -12.89 8.83
N CYS A 27 6.79 -14.04 9.35
CA CYS A 27 6.27 -14.20 10.70
C CYS A 27 7.08 -15.22 11.47
N TYR A 28 7.24 -15.00 12.77
CA TYR A 28 7.93 -15.89 13.69
C TYR A 28 7.25 -15.88 15.05
N ASP A 29 7.02 -17.08 15.59
CA ASP A 29 6.54 -17.28 16.96
C ASP A 29 7.75 -17.41 17.89
N VAL A 30 7.80 -16.52 18.89
CA VAL A 30 8.85 -16.51 19.91
C VAL A 30 8.45 -17.49 21.00
N MET A 31 8.89 -18.73 20.85
CA MET A 31 8.69 -19.77 21.86
C MET A 31 9.74 -19.65 22.96
N HIS A 32 9.30 -19.52 24.21
CA HIS A 32 10.15 -19.61 25.40
C HIS A 32 9.50 -20.58 26.39
N THR A 33 10.30 -21.48 26.95
CA THR A 33 9.87 -22.53 27.90
C THR A 33 9.24 -21.98 29.18
N ASP A 34 9.52 -20.73 29.50
CA ASP A 34 9.11 -20.06 30.74
C ASP A 34 7.87 -19.16 30.57
N LEU A 35 7.32 -19.04 29.35
CA LEU A 35 6.14 -18.22 29.08
C LEU A 35 4.88 -19.10 28.85
N PRO A 36 3.75 -18.79 29.52
CA PRO A 36 2.47 -19.50 29.32
C PRO A 36 1.76 -19.16 28.00
N VAL A 37 2.27 -18.17 27.27
CA VAL A 37 1.76 -17.66 25.98
C VAL A 37 2.91 -17.54 24.98
N SER A 38 2.62 -17.71 23.69
CA SER A 38 3.63 -17.64 22.63
C SER A 38 3.53 -16.30 21.91
N PRO A 39 4.32 -15.29 22.28
CA PRO A 39 4.35 -14.04 21.55
C PRO A 39 4.70 -14.25 20.07
N TYR A 40 4.00 -13.56 19.17
CA TYR A 40 4.28 -13.60 17.74
C TYR A 40 4.76 -12.25 17.23
N MET A 41 5.65 -12.28 16.25
CA MET A 41 6.10 -11.10 15.52
C MET A 41 6.06 -11.35 14.02
N CYS A 42 5.64 -10.35 13.25
CA CYS A 42 5.72 -10.35 11.80
C CYS A 42 6.28 -9.03 11.28
N ALA A 43 7.09 -9.13 10.24
CA ALA A 43 7.53 -8.02 9.41
C ALA A 43 7.00 -8.22 7.98
N GLY A 44 6.39 -7.19 7.44
CA GLY A 44 5.81 -7.15 6.10
C GLY A 44 6.54 -6.15 5.22
N LEU A 45 6.85 -6.55 4.00
CA LEU A 45 7.36 -5.70 2.93
C LEU A 45 6.42 -5.83 1.73
N GLY A 46 6.10 -4.72 1.09
CA GLY A 46 5.17 -4.69 -0.01
C GLY A 46 5.39 -3.52 -0.94
N ALA A 47 4.62 -3.50 -2.02
CA ALA A 47 4.57 -2.40 -2.94
C ALA A 47 3.16 -2.27 -3.52
N SER A 48 2.74 -1.04 -3.76
CA SER A 48 1.55 -0.72 -4.53
C SER A 48 1.96 -0.08 -5.85
N PHE A 49 1.34 -0.50 -6.94
CA PHE A 49 1.55 0.00 -8.29
C PHE A 49 0.23 0.58 -8.78
N ILE A 50 0.21 1.91 -8.90
CA ILE A 50 -0.95 2.66 -9.34
C ILE A 50 -0.67 3.13 -10.77
N ASN A 51 -1.50 2.70 -11.72
CA ASN A 51 -1.46 3.16 -13.11
C ASN A 51 -2.64 4.10 -13.36
N ILE A 52 -2.34 5.33 -13.75
CA ILE A 52 -3.30 6.36 -14.15
C ILE A 52 -2.87 6.88 -15.52
N ALA A 53 -3.75 6.75 -16.51
CA ALA A 53 -3.49 7.25 -17.87
C ALA A 53 -2.09 6.87 -18.41
N ASP A 54 -1.76 5.58 -18.32
CA ASP A 54 -0.47 4.97 -18.71
C ASP A 54 0.77 5.42 -17.91
N HIS A 55 0.59 6.20 -16.84
CA HIS A 55 1.65 6.53 -15.90
C HIS A 55 1.63 5.61 -14.68
N VAL A 56 2.68 4.79 -14.52
CA VAL A 56 2.82 3.87 -13.39
C VAL A 56 3.60 4.54 -12.26
N THR A 57 2.95 4.71 -11.11
CA THR A 57 3.57 5.15 -9.85
C THR A 57 3.73 3.95 -8.93
N SER A 58 4.94 3.72 -8.42
CA SER A 58 5.21 2.70 -7.41
C SER A 58 5.34 3.31 -6.02
N LYS A 59 4.75 2.66 -5.02
CA LYS A 59 4.84 3.04 -3.61
C LYS A 59 5.31 1.84 -2.80
N LEU A 60 6.45 1.98 -2.12
CA LEU A 60 6.92 0.97 -1.17
C LEU A 60 6.06 1.01 0.10
N ALA A 61 5.74 -0.18 0.61
CA ALA A 61 4.98 -0.37 1.83
C ALA A 61 5.74 -1.30 2.79
N TYR A 62 5.66 -1.01 4.08
CA TYR A 62 6.20 -1.86 5.14
C TYR A 62 5.19 -1.95 6.28
N ARG A 63 5.17 -3.08 6.99
CA ARG A 63 4.22 -3.32 8.08
C ARG A 63 4.87 -4.13 9.20
N GLY A 64 4.74 -3.70 10.45
CA GLY A 64 5.02 -4.54 11.61
C GLY A 64 3.72 -5.07 12.21
N LYS A 65 3.71 -6.32 12.68
CA LYS A 65 2.67 -6.85 13.57
C LYS A 65 3.35 -7.55 14.75
N VAL A 66 2.83 -7.33 15.94
CA VAL A 66 3.24 -8.05 17.16
C VAL A 66 1.99 -8.42 17.94
N GLY A 67 2.04 -9.55 18.63
CA GLY A 67 0.96 -10.01 19.50
C GLY A 67 1.46 -10.98 20.56
N VAL A 68 0.58 -11.27 21.52
CA VAL A 68 0.78 -12.18 22.66
C VAL A 68 -0.34 -13.20 22.66
#